data_AF-A0A529ZG06-F1
#
_entry.id   AF-A0A529ZG06-F1
#
_cell.length_a   1.000
_cell.length_b   1.000
_cell.length_c   1.000
_cell.angle_alpha   90.00
_cell.angle_beta   90.00
_cell.angle_gamma   90.00
#
_symmetry.space_group_name_H-M   'P 1'
#
loop_
_entity.id
_entity.type
_entity.pdbx_description
1 polymer ?
#
loop_
_entity_poly.entity_id
_entity_poly.type
_entity_poly.pdbx_seq_one_letter_code
_entity_poly.pdbx_strand_id
1 'polypeptide(L)'
;GKTSGGDLGWFGPGQMVPEFDKAAFALDVGKYTKEPVQTQFGWHVIKLEDKRAKQPPAFDDVKDQAKQAVIRDKYFAMVKDLRAAAKVEIPDEKLKKDVDTLEAGK
;
A
#
# COMPACT_ATOMS: atom_id res chain seq x y z
N GLY A 1 -28.71 -5.25 0.65
CA GLY A 1 -30.04 -4.70 0.29
C GLY A 1 -31.03 -4.95 1.40
N LYS A 2 -31.66 -3.88 1.91
CA LYS A 2 -32.84 -3.79 2.82
C LYS A 2 -32.91 -4.59 4.15
N THR A 3 -32.12 -5.62 4.41
CA THR A 3 -32.27 -6.41 5.64
C THR A 3 -31.33 -6.00 6.79
N SER A 4 -30.26 -5.26 6.48
CA SER A 4 -29.25 -4.81 7.48
C SER A 4 -29.09 -3.29 7.57
N GLY A 5 -30.06 -2.50 7.11
CA GLY A 5 -30.02 -1.03 7.26
C GLY A 5 -28.89 -0.29 6.53
N GLY A 6 -28.11 -0.96 5.68
CA GLY A 6 -26.91 -0.37 5.06
C GLY A 6 -25.62 -0.65 5.82
N ASP A 7 -25.65 -1.51 6.84
CA ASP A 7 -24.46 -1.96 7.55
C ASP A 7 -23.53 -2.76 6.62
N LEU A 8 -22.25 -2.36 6.58
CA LEU A 8 -21.20 -2.99 5.78
C LEU A 8 -20.30 -3.92 6.61
N GLY A 9 -20.59 -4.05 7.91
CA GLY A 9 -19.74 -4.74 8.87
C GLY A 9 -18.37 -4.07 9.04
N TRP A 10 -17.44 -4.84 9.60
CA TRP A 10 -16.06 -4.41 9.80
C TRP A 10 -15.24 -4.65 8.54
N PHE A 11 -14.72 -3.57 7.96
CA PHE A 11 -13.80 -3.64 6.82
C PHE A 11 -12.45 -3.02 7.16
N GLY A 12 -11.40 -3.52 6.52
CA GLY A 12 -10.04 -2.97 6.59
C GLY A 12 -9.70 -2.09 5.39
N PRO A 13 -8.56 -1.39 5.45
CA PRO A 13 -8.07 -0.58 4.33
C PRO A 13 -7.85 -1.43 3.07
N GLY A 14 -8.29 -0.89 1.94
CA GLY A 14 -8.24 -1.56 0.63
C GLY A 14 -9.31 -2.62 0.38
N GLN A 15 -10.25 -2.84 1.31
CA GLN A 15 -11.40 -3.72 1.06
C GLN A 15 -12.56 -3.03 0.33
N MET A 16 -12.59 -1.70 0.37
CA MET A 16 -13.57 -0.85 -0.34
C MET A 16 -12.88 -0.04 -1.43
N VAL A 17 -13.68 0.62 -2.28
CA VAL A 17 -13.16 1.52 -3.32
C VAL A 17 -12.35 2.67 -2.69
N PRO A 18 -11.28 3.16 -3.35
CA PRO A 18 -10.36 4.13 -2.75
C PRO A 18 -11.05 5.40 -2.26
N GLU A 19 -12.05 5.92 -2.98
CA GLU A 19 -12.81 7.10 -2.57
C GLU A 19 -13.60 6.85 -1.28
N PHE A 20 -14.23 5.69 -1.17
CA PHE A 20 -14.99 5.28 0.02
C PHE A 20 -14.08 5.06 1.22
N ASP A 21 -12.97 4.35 1.01
CA ASP A 21 -12.03 3.99 2.07
C ASP A 21 -11.43 5.25 2.70
N LYS A 22 -10.98 6.19 1.87
CA LYS A 22 -10.45 7.49 2.32
C LYS A 22 -11.47 8.27 3.11
N ALA A 23 -12.72 8.35 2.63
CA ALA A 23 -13.78 9.09 3.32
C ALA A 23 -14.15 8.43 4.66
N ALA A 24 -14.27 7.10 4.71
CA ALA A 24 -14.57 6.38 5.93
C ALA A 24 -13.45 6.51 6.99
N PHE A 25 -12.19 6.41 6.58
CA PHE A 25 -11.05 6.54 7.50
C PHE A 25 -10.77 7.96 7.99
N ALA A 26 -11.18 8.97 7.21
CA ALA A 26 -11.08 10.39 7.57
C ALA A 26 -12.18 10.85 8.54
N LEU A 27 -13.25 10.05 8.71
CA LEU A 27 -14.31 10.36 9.68
C LEU A 27 -13.91 10.02 11.12
N ASP A 28 -14.46 10.79 12.06
CA ASP A 28 -14.47 10.43 13.47
C ASP A 28 -15.56 9.40 13.77
N VAL A 29 -15.32 8.56 14.78
CA VAL A 29 -16.31 7.59 15.26
C VAL A 29 -17.60 8.30 15.68
N GLY A 30 -18.73 7.79 15.19
CA GLY A 30 -20.07 8.35 15.41
C GLY A 30 -20.46 9.46 14.41
N LYS A 31 -19.54 9.91 13.54
CA LYS A 31 -19.85 10.91 12.51
C LYS A 31 -20.18 10.29 11.16
N TYR A 32 -20.84 11.08 10.32
CA TYR A 32 -21.15 10.75 8.95
C TYR A 32 -20.54 11.78 7.99
N THR A 33 -20.34 11.38 6.74
CA THR A 33 -19.87 12.27 5.67
C THR A 33 -20.89 13.37 5.41
N LYS A 34 -20.50 14.63 5.61
CA LYS A 34 -21.35 15.79 5.32
C LYS A 34 -21.58 15.97 3.82
N GLU A 35 -20.58 15.61 3.04
CA GLU A 35 -20.63 15.63 1.58
C GLU A 35 -20.78 14.20 1.08
N PRO A 36 -21.64 13.94 0.08
CA PRO A 36 -21.80 12.60 -0.47
C PRO A 36 -20.52 12.18 -1.20
N VAL A 37 -20.09 10.95 -0.97
CA VAL A 37 -18.89 10.37 -1.58
C VAL A 37 -19.27 9.81 -2.94
N GLN A 38 -18.71 10.39 -4.00
CA GLN A 38 -18.86 9.85 -5.34
C GLN A 38 -17.94 8.64 -5.50
N THR A 39 -18.49 7.55 -6.00
CA THR A 39 -17.76 6.34 -6.37
C THR A 39 -18.24 5.89 -7.76
N GLN A 40 -17.56 4.91 -8.36
CA GLN A 40 -18.03 4.27 -9.59
C GLN A 40 -19.45 3.67 -9.50
N PHE A 41 -19.96 3.40 -8.29
CA PHE A 41 -21.31 2.88 -8.05
C PHE A 41 -22.35 3.98 -7.80
N GLY A 42 -21.96 5.26 -7.90
CA GLY A 42 -22.80 6.42 -7.60
C GLY A 42 -22.43 7.10 -6.28
N TRP A 43 -23.39 7.76 -5.66
CA TRP A 43 -23.20 8.59 -4.47
C TRP A 43 -23.49 7.81 -3.19
N HIS A 44 -22.59 7.90 -2.22
CA HIS A 44 -22.65 7.17 -0.95
C HIS A 44 -22.55 8.14 0.23
N VAL A 45 -23.38 7.93 1.25
CA VAL A 45 -23.24 8.61 2.55
C VAL A 45 -22.71 7.58 3.54
N ILE A 46 -21.58 7.87 4.16
CA ILE A 46 -20.88 6.93 5.04
C ILE A 46 -21.04 7.42 6.46
N LYS A 47 -21.43 6.54 7.38
CA LYS A 47 -21.42 6.78 8.83
C LYS A 47 -20.43 5.82 9.45
N LEU A 48 -19.45 6.36 10.17
CA LEU A 48 -18.50 5.54 10.92
C LEU A 48 -19.13 5.19 12.27
N GLU A 49 -19.50 3.92 12.47
CA GLU A 49 -20.09 3.48 13.74
C GLU A 49 -19.04 3.25 14.81
N ASP A 50 -17.93 2.59 14.45
CA ASP A 50 -16.84 2.29 15.35
C ASP A 50 -15.53 2.07 14.56
N LYS A 51 -14.38 2.33 15.19
CA LYS A 51 -13.04 2.20 14.60
C LYS A 51 -12.19 1.31 15.48
N ARG A 52 -11.96 0.08 15.03
CA ARG A 52 -11.06 -0.84 15.70
C ARG A 52 -9.68 -0.80 15.04
N ALA A 53 -8.68 -0.35 15.79
CA ALA A 53 -7.30 -0.61 15.41
C ALA A 53 -7.06 -2.13 15.58
N LYS A 54 -6.93 -2.85 14.47
CA LYS A 54 -6.34 -4.19 14.53
C LYS A 54 -4.93 -3.97 15.06
N GLN A 55 -4.63 -4.49 16.25
CA GLN A 55 -3.29 -4.37 16.80
C GLN A 55 -2.32 -4.91 15.73
N PRO A 56 -1.35 -4.10 15.27
CA PRO A 56 -0.32 -4.63 14.42
C PRO A 56 0.30 -5.83 15.16
N PRO A 57 0.65 -6.92 14.44
CA PRO A 57 1.39 -8.02 15.05
C PRO A 57 2.58 -7.46 15.83
N ALA A 58 2.90 -8.11 16.97
CA ALA A 58 3.90 -7.58 17.88
C ALA A 58 5.20 -7.31 17.12
N PHE A 59 5.91 -6.24 17.51
CA PHE A 59 7.14 -5.84 16.83
C PHE A 59 8.12 -7.02 16.70
N ASP A 60 8.19 -7.92 17.69
CA ASP A 60 8.99 -9.14 17.63
C ASP A 60 8.59 -10.11 16.50
N ASP A 61 7.30 -10.27 16.20
CA ASP A 61 6.83 -11.15 15.12
C ASP A 61 7.16 -10.60 13.73
N VAL A 62 7.16 -9.27 13.58
CA VAL A 62 7.47 -8.60 12.30
C VAL A 62 8.93 -8.18 12.19
N LYS A 63 9.72 -8.28 13.25
CA LYS A 63 11.11 -7.81 13.29
C LYS A 63 11.97 -8.52 12.26
N ASP A 64 11.87 -9.84 12.17
CA ASP A 64 12.66 -10.61 11.22
C ASP A 64 12.23 -10.35 9.78
N GLN A 65 10.93 -10.22 9.55
CA GLN A 65 10.38 -9.92 8.22
C GLN A 65 10.73 -8.48 7.77
N ALA A 66 10.67 -7.51 8.69
CA ALA A 66 11.08 -6.13 8.47
C ALA A 66 12.60 -6.01 8.29
N LYS A 67 13.41 -6.75 9.07
CA LYS A 67 14.87 -6.82 8.87
C LYS A 67 15.20 -7.34 7.49
N GLN A 68 14.57 -8.44 7.06
CA GLN A 68 14.77 -9.01 5.73
C GLN A 68 14.42 -8.00 4.62
N ALA A 69 13.30 -7.29 4.77
CA ALA A 69 12.89 -6.25 3.83
C ALA A 69 13.90 -5.09 3.76
N VAL A 70 14.36 -4.59 4.91
CA VAL A 70 15.34 -3.49 5.00
C VAL A 70 16.72 -3.91 4.49
N ILE A 71 17.16 -5.14 4.79
CA ILE A 71 18.41 -5.70 4.28
C ILE A 71 18.37 -5.76 2.76
N ARG A 72 17.28 -6.27 2.19
CA ARG A 72 17.10 -6.33 0.73
C ARG A 72 17.11 -4.94 0.09
N ASP A 73 16.40 -3.98 0.67
CA ASP A 73 16.36 -2.60 0.17
C ASP A 73 17.73 -1.93 0.21
N LYS A 74 18.42 -2.03 1.36
CA LYS A 74 19.81 -1.55 1.50
C LYS A 74 20.80 -2.28 0.59
N TYR A 75 20.62 -3.58 0.37
CA TYR A 75 21.50 -4.35 -0.53
C TYR A 75 21.33 -3.91 -1.98
N PHE A 76 20.09 -3.67 -2.41
CA PHE A 76 19.81 -3.16 -3.75
C PHE A 76 20.38 -1.75 -3.93
N ALA A 77 20.20 -0.86 -2.94
CA ALA A 77 20.80 0.47 -2.93
C ALA A 77 22.34 0.40 -2.99
N MET A 78 22.97 -0.44 -2.15
CA MET A 78 24.42 -0.59 -2.11
C MET A 78 24.99 -1.18 -3.40
N VAL A 79 24.32 -2.18 -4.00
CA VAL A 79 24.73 -2.75 -5.29
C VAL A 79 24.58 -1.72 -6.41
N LYS A 80 23.53 -0.90 -6.38
CA LYS A 80 23.33 0.20 -7.35
C LYS A 80 24.41 1.27 -7.21
N ASP A 81 24.72 1.70 -5.99
CA ASP A 81 25.79 2.68 -5.72
C ASP A 81 27.17 2.14 -6.09
N LEU A 82 27.48 0.88 -5.77
CA LEU A 82 28.75 0.25 -6.16
C LEU A 82 28.86 0.05 -7.67
N ARG A 83 27.77 -0.28 -8.36
CA ARG A 83 27.73 -0.33 -9.84
C ARG A 83 27.88 1.05 -10.48
N ALA A 84 27.38 2.11 -9.86
CA ALA A 84 27.53 3.47 -10.34
C ALA A 84 28.93 4.03 -10.07
N ALA A 85 29.54 3.65 -8.94
CA ALA A 85 30.89 4.08 -8.55
C ALA A 85 32.00 3.29 -9.27
N ALA A 86 31.74 2.04 -9.67
CA ALA A 86 32.66 1.26 -10.49
C ALA A 86 32.38 1.51 -11.98
N LYS A 87 33.42 1.81 -12.76
CA LYS A 87 33.32 1.91 -14.22
C LYS A 87 33.13 0.51 -14.81
N VAL A 88 31.88 0.01 -14.80
CA VAL A 88 31.55 -1.31 -15.33
C VAL A 88 31.47 -1.23 -16.86
N GLU A 89 32.59 -1.48 -17.54
CA GLU A 89 32.59 -1.74 -18.98
C GLU A 89 32.12 -3.18 -19.21
N ILE A 90 30.89 -3.34 -19.69
CA ILE A 90 30.35 -4.62 -20.19
C ILE A 90 30.58 -4.63 -21.71
N PRO A 91 31.63 -5.30 -22.22
CA PRO A 91 31.96 -5.30 -23.65
C PRO A 91 30.95 -6.08 -24.52
N ASP A 92 30.01 -6.81 -23.91
CA ASP A 92 28.98 -7.56 -24.62
C ASP A 92 27.63 -6.80 -24.65
N GLU A 93 27.22 -6.34 -25.85
CA GLU A 93 26.00 -5.54 -26.07
C GLU A 93 24.72 -6.24 -25.59
N LYS A 94 24.69 -7.57 -25.64
CA LYS A 94 23.53 -8.37 -25.22
C LYS A 94 23.31 -8.28 -23.70
N LEU A 95 24.39 -8.40 -22.93
CA LEU A 95 24.36 -8.33 -21.47
C LEU A 95 24.05 -6.93 -20.97
N LYS A 96 24.49 -5.88 -21.69
CA LYS A 96 24.12 -4.49 -21.38
C LYS A 96 22.61 -4.26 -21.52
N LYS A 97 22.01 -4.73 -22.63
CA LYS A 97 20.57 -4.61 -22.87
C LYS A 97 19.74 -5.38 -21.84
N ASP A 98 20.16 -6.59 -21.48
CA ASP A 98 19.43 -7.40 -20.48
C ASP A 98 19.45 -6.73 -19.09
N VAL A 99 20.58 -6.10 -18.72
CA VAL A 99 20.71 -5.35 -17.46
C VAL A 99 19.89 -4.06 -17.48
N ASP A 100 19.93 -3.27 -18.55
CA ASP A 100 19.11 -2.05 -18.67
C ASP A 100 17.60 -2.37 -18.67
N THR A 101 17.19 -3.49 -19.26
CA THR A 101 15.78 -3.93 -19.30
C THR A 101 15.29 -4.39 -17.91
N LEU A 102 16.17 -4.99 -17.11
CA LEU A 102 15.87 -5.38 -15.73
C LEU A 102 15.76 -4.18 -14.78
N GLU A 103 16.52 -3.11 -15.03
CA GLU A 103 16.50 -1.88 -14.22
C GLU A 103 15.36 -0.92 -14.60
N ALA A 104 14.93 -0.91 -15.87
CA ALA A 104 13.83 -0.08 -16.36
C ALA A 104 12.42 -0.68 -16.14
N GLY A 105 12.34 -1.94 -15.71
CA GLY A 105 11.10 -2.70 -15.53
C GLY A 105 10.43 -2.54 -14.16
N LYS A 106 10.45 -1.34 -13.56
CA LYS A 106 9.73 -1.04 -12.33
C LYS A 106 9.02 0.30 -12.37
#